data_AF-A0A441T3D0-F1
#
_entry.id   AF-A0A441T3D0-F1
#
_cell.length_a   1.000
_cell.length_b   1.000
_cell.length_c   1.000
_cell.angle_alpha   90.00
_cell.angle_beta   90.00
_cell.angle_gamma   90.00
#
_symmetry.space_group_name_H-M   'P 1'
#
loop_
_entity.id
_entity.type
_entity.pdbx_description
1 polymer ?
#
loop_
_entity_poly.entity_id
_entity_poly.type
_entity_poly.pdbx_seq_one_letter_code
_entity_poly.pdbx_strand_id
1 'polypeptide(L)' 'ERLGKGCGTRFEFECYDVGHLYSLAHFRDRGLVSGPLFIQFVFGILGGIGADPDNLVHMKRIADKLFG' A
#
# COMPACT_ATOMS: atom_id res chain seq x y z
N GLU A 1 -9.32 -14.84 -12.46
CA GLU A 1 -9.09 -14.96 -13.92
C GLU A 1 -9.85 -13.95 -14.76
N ARG A 2 -11.09 -13.55 -14.41
CA ARG A 2 -11.81 -12.51 -15.17
C ARG A 2 -11.34 -11.06 -14.98
N LEU A 3 -10.52 -10.79 -13.95
CA LEU A 3 -9.93 -9.47 -13.63
C LEU A 3 -8.52 -9.66 -13.08
N GLY A 4 -7.73 -8.58 -12.98
CA GLY A 4 -6.38 -8.62 -12.41
C GLY A 4 -5.39 -9.34 -13.34
N LYS A 5 -4.77 -10.40 -12.83
CA LYS A 5 -3.76 -11.20 -13.55
C LYS A 5 -4.25 -11.72 -14.92
N GLY A 6 -5.53 -12.09 -15.03
CA GLY A 6 -6.07 -12.59 -16.30
C GLY A 6 -6.25 -11.52 -17.38
N CYS A 7 -6.17 -10.24 -17.02
CA CYS A 7 -6.23 -9.10 -17.93
C CYS A 7 -4.91 -8.30 -17.95
N GLY A 8 -3.87 -8.78 -17.28
CA GLY A 8 -2.60 -8.05 -17.12
C GLY A 8 -2.69 -6.77 -16.29
N THR A 9 -3.80 -6.54 -15.58
CA THR A 9 -3.98 -5.34 -14.76
C THR A 9 -2.98 -5.33 -13.60
N ARG A 10 -2.33 -4.17 -13.41
CA ARG A 10 -1.56 -3.86 -12.21
C ARG A 10 -2.40 -2.97 -11.29
N PHE A 11 -2.12 -3.06 -9.99
CA PHE A 11 -2.90 -2.35 -8.98
C PHE A 11 -2.14 -1.12 -8.47
N GLU A 12 -2.92 -0.08 -8.21
CA GLU A 12 -2.57 1.02 -7.31
C GLU A 12 -3.08 0.66 -5.92
N PHE A 13 -2.17 0.53 -4.96
CA PHE A 13 -2.51 0.13 -3.60
C PHE A 13 -2.75 1.36 -2.72
N GLU A 14 -4.02 1.74 -2.60
CA GLU A 14 -4.48 2.87 -1.80
C GLU A 14 -4.33 2.60 -0.29
N CYS A 15 -3.31 3.22 0.32
CA CYS A 15 -2.98 3.06 1.73
C CYS A 15 -3.38 4.32 2.50
N TYR A 16 -4.50 4.22 3.23
CA TYR A 16 -5.07 5.30 4.03
C TYR A 16 -4.47 5.40 5.43
N ASP A 17 -3.73 4.38 5.86
CA ASP A 17 -3.07 4.34 7.16
C ASP A 17 -1.92 3.31 7.13
N VAL A 18 -1.07 3.33 8.14
CA VAL A 18 0.05 2.39 8.34
C VAL A 18 -0.45 0.94 8.34
N GLY A 19 -1.63 0.67 8.90
CA GLY A 19 -2.24 -0.66 8.89
C GLY A 19 -2.50 -1.22 7.48
N HIS A 20 -2.74 -0.36 6.48
CA HIS A 20 -2.91 -0.80 5.09
C HIS A 20 -1.58 -1.28 4.49
N LEU A 21 -0.45 -0.67 4.87
CA LEU A 21 0.87 -1.15 4.46
C LEU A 21 1.15 -2.56 5.00
N TYR A 22 0.81 -2.82 6.27
CA TYR A 22 0.96 -4.18 6.83
C TYR A 22 0.00 -5.18 6.20
N SER A 23 -1.22 -4.77 5.83
CA SER A 23 -2.13 -5.61 5.06
C SER A 23 -1.55 -5.98 3.69
N LEU A 24 -0.94 -5.01 2.99
CA LEU A 24 -0.26 -5.25 1.71
C LEU A 24 0.95 -6.18 1.88
N ALA A 25 1.75 -6.00 2.94
CA ALA A 25 2.86 -6.89 3.28
C ALA A 25 2.38 -8.33 3.48
N HIS A 26 1.30 -8.54 4.24
CA HIS A 26 0.68 -9.85 4.41
C HIS A 26 0.28 -10.52 3.08
N PHE A 27 -0.29 -9.75 2.14
CA PHE A 27 -0.62 -10.30 0.81
C PHE A 27 0.62 -10.60 -0.05
N ARG A 28 1.67 -9.78 0.07
CA ARG A 28 2.95 -10.00 -0.60
C ARG A 28 3.65 -11.26 -0.09
N ASP A 29 3.70 -11.45 1.23
CA ASP A 29 4.31 -12.62 1.87
C ASP A 29 3.62 -13.93 1.47
N ARG A 30 2.31 -13.86 1.20
CA ARG A 30 1.52 -15.00 0.70
C ARG A 30 1.62 -15.21 -0.81
N GLY A 31 2.41 -14.40 -1.53
CA GLY A 31 2.58 -14.50 -2.98
C GLY A 31 1.35 -14.09 -3.80
N LEU A 32 0.38 -13.40 -3.18
CA LEU A 32 -0.84 -12.95 -3.86
C LEU A 32 -0.62 -11.64 -4.63
N VAL A 33 0.40 -10.88 -4.25
CA VAL A 33 0.89 -9.68 -4.96
C VAL A 33 2.34 -9.91 -5.35
N SER A 34 2.71 -9.55 -6.57
CA SER A 34 4.05 -9.78 -7.12
C SER A 34 4.53 -8.60 -7.98
N GLY A 35 5.85 -8.53 -8.15
CA GLY A 35 6.50 -7.49 -8.94
C GLY A 35 6.59 -6.12 -8.23
N PRO A 36 6.97 -5.06 -8.95
CA PRO A 36 7.06 -3.72 -8.40
C PRO A 36 5.68 -3.21 -7.96
N LEU A 37 5.59 -2.79 -6.71
CA LEU A 37 4.38 -2.25 -6.12
C LEU A 37 4.23 -0.77 -6.48
N PHE A 38 3.01 -0.37 -6.83
CA PHE A 38 2.63 1.04 -6.88
C PHE A 38 1.77 1.34 -5.65
N ILE A 39 2.34 2.02 -4.66
CA ILE A 39 1.70 2.31 -3.38
C ILE A 39 1.33 3.80 -3.37
N GLN A 40 0.04 4.09 -3.22
CA GLN A 40 -0.46 5.46 -3.05
C GLN A 40 -0.77 5.70 -1.58
N PHE A 41 -0.14 6.71 -0.99
CA PHE A 41 -0.46 7.14 0.37
C PHE A 41 -1.60 8.16 0.32
N VAL A 42 -2.68 7.91 1.06
CA VAL A 42 -3.88 8.75 1.07
C VAL A 42 -4.02 9.41 2.43
N PHE A 43 -4.12 10.75 2.46
CA PHE A 43 -4.07 11.55 3.68
C PHE A 43 -5.33 12.41 3.86
N GLY A 44 -5.69 12.70 5.12
CA GLY A 44 -6.67 13.74 5.46
C GLY A 44 -8.14 13.32 5.37
N ILE A 45 -8.42 12.03 5.17
CA ILE A 45 -9.78 11.49 5.17
C ILE A 45 -10.16 11.06 6.58
N LEU A 46 -11.36 11.44 7.05
CA LEU A 46 -11.88 11.01 8.34
C LEU A 46 -11.97 9.47 8.40
N GLY A 47 -11.25 8.86 9.33
CA GLY A 47 -11.10 7.40 9.45
C GLY A 47 -9.79 6.84 8.88
N GLY A 48 -9.00 7.66 8.19
CA GLY A 48 -7.61 7.37 7.81
C GLY A 48 -6.60 8.23 8.59
N ILE A 49 -5.36 8.23 8.12
CA ILE A 49 -4.26 8.99 8.71
C ILE A 49 -4.37 10.48 8.39
N GLY A 50 -3.93 11.33 9.33
CA GLY A 50 -3.99 12.78 9.22
C GLY A 50 -3.06 13.35 8.14
N ALA A 51 -3.38 14.54 7.62
CA ALA A 51 -2.63 15.23 6.56
C ALA A 51 -1.41 16.03 7.08
N ASP A 52 -0.64 15.43 7.97
CA ASP A 52 0.56 16.03 8.56
C ASP A 52 1.83 15.53 7.85
N PRO A 53 2.86 16.37 7.66
CA PRO A 53 4.14 15.94 7.07
C PRO A 53 4.79 14.76 7.80
N ASP A 54 4.63 14.68 9.13
CA ASP A 54 5.16 13.57 9.93
C ASP A 54 4.51 12.24 9.57
N ASN A 55 3.22 12.23 9.22
CA ASN A 55 2.50 11.04 8.76
C ASN A 55 3.02 10.59 7.39
N LEU A 56 3.30 11.52 6.47
CA LEU A 56 3.90 11.20 5.18
C LEU A 56 5.28 10.54 5.36
N VAL A 57 6.15 11.15 6.16
CA VAL A 57 7.49 10.61 6.42
C VAL A 57 7.40 9.26 7.12
N HIS A 58 6.46 9.10 8.05
CA HIS A 58 6.22 7.84 8.76
C HIS A 58 5.75 6.73 7.81
N MET A 59 4.73 6.97 6.99
CA MET A 59 4.23 5.99 6.01
C MET A 59 5.32 5.60 5.02
N LYS A 60 6.10 6.57 4.51
CA LYS A 60 7.24 6.30 3.63
C LYS A 60 8.27 5.39 4.31
N ARG A 61 8.66 5.71 5.55
CA ARG A 61 9.63 4.91 6.32
C ARG A 61 9.14 3.47 6.55
N ILE A 62 7.84 3.29 6.82
CA ILE A 62 7.27 1.95 6.99
C ILE A 62 7.20 1.20 5.65
N ALA A 63 6.83 1.88 4.56
CA ALA A 63 6.83 1.27 3.23
C ALA A 63 8.23 0.80 2.82
N ASP A 64 9.27 1.62 2.98
CA ASP A 64 10.66 1.22 2.73
C ASP A 64 11.03 -0.02 3.58
N LYS A 65 10.71 0.01 4.88
CA LYS A 65 11.00 -1.11 5.80
C LYS A 65 10.34 -2.42 5.35
N LEU A 66 9.10 -2.36 4.86
CA LEU A 66 8.32 -3.55 4.49
C LEU A 66 8.62 -4.04 3.08
N PHE A 67 8.99 -3.14 2.16
CA PHE A 67 8.99 -3.44 0.73
C PHE A 67 10.32 -3.25 0.02
N GLY A 68 11.32 -2.67 0.69
CA GLY A 68 12.67 -2.41 0.15
C GLY A 68 12.78 -1.02 -0.45
#